data_AF-G9X2J8-F1
#
_entry.id   AF-G9X2J8-F1
#
_cell.length_a   1.000
_cell.length_b   1.000
_cell.length_c   1.000
_cell.angle_alpha   90.00
_cell.angle_beta   90.00
_cell.angle_gamma   90.00
#
_symmetry.space_group_name_H-M   'P 1'
#
loop_
_entity.id
_entity.type
_entity.pdbx_description
1 polymer ?
#
loop_
_entity_poly.entity_id
_entity_poly.type
_entity_poly.pdbx_seq_one_letter_code
_entity_poly.pdbx_strand_id
1 'polypeptide(L)'
;MKILIRLRGNEYLGYYVLEDTETVKEQEFKELPYKSGYYNETYYDEKEKILKQRYIEMPKTKEQLLEEKLKTMQEQVEQANKAIEDLIMQNMQ
;
A
#
# COMPACT_ATOMS: atom_id res chain seq x y z
N MET A 1 -30.08 -25.98 -9.57
CA MET A 1 -28.87 -25.50 -10.27
C MET A 1 -29.19 -24.22 -11.02
N LYS A 2 -28.42 -23.15 -10.79
CA LYS A 2 -28.56 -21.86 -11.49
C LYS A 2 -27.24 -21.52 -12.19
N ILE A 3 -27.29 -20.69 -13.23
CA ILE A 3 -26.09 -20.22 -13.95
C ILE A 3 -26.12 -18.70 -14.01
N LEU A 4 -25.06 -18.05 -13.52
CA LEU A 4 -24.85 -16.61 -13.67
C LEU A 4 -23.99 -16.37 -14.91
N ILE A 5 -24.51 -15.69 -15.92
CA ILE A 5 -23.78 -15.35 -17.14
C ILE A 5 -23.21 -13.93 -17.01
N ARG A 6 -21.93 -13.77 -17.32
CA ARG A 6 -21.23 -12.49 -17.29
C ARG A 6 -21.10 -11.95 -18.71
N LEU A 7 -21.63 -10.76 -18.94
CA LEU A 7 -21.59 -10.07 -20.23
C LEU A 7 -20.95 -8.69 -20.10
N ARG A 8 -20.32 -8.21 -21.17
CA ARG A 8 -19.96 -6.79 -21.35
C ARG A 8 -20.72 -6.28 -22.56
N GLY A 9 -21.85 -5.61 -22.32
CA GLY A 9 -22.83 -5.38 -23.37
C GLY A 9 -23.35 -6.73 -23.88
N ASN A 10 -23.09 -7.03 -25.16
CA ASN A 10 -23.44 -8.32 -25.78
C ASN A 10 -22.25 -9.31 -25.87
N GLU A 11 -21.05 -8.90 -25.46
CA GLU A 11 -19.88 -9.78 -25.46
C GLU A 11 -19.95 -10.77 -24.29
N TYR A 12 -19.83 -12.07 -24.59
CA TYR A 12 -19.79 -13.12 -23.58
C TYR A 12 -18.41 -13.17 -22.90
N LEU A 13 -18.40 -13.02 -21.57
CA LEU A 13 -17.17 -13.03 -20.76
C LEU A 13 -16.99 -14.31 -19.93
N GLY A 14 -18.04 -15.12 -19.76
CA GLY A 14 -17.98 -16.32 -18.92
C GLY A 14 -19.31 -16.62 -18.21
N TYR A 15 -19.34 -17.72 -17.46
CA TYR A 15 -20.43 -18.02 -16.53
C TYR A 15 -19.90 -18.59 -15.22
N TYR A 16 -20.76 -18.57 -14.19
CA TYR A 16 -20.57 -19.28 -12.93
C TYR A 16 -21.74 -20.25 -12.73
N VAL A 17 -21.45 -21.50 -12.40
CA VAL A 17 -22.47 -22.47 -11.98
C VAL A 17 -22.70 -22.26 -10.50
N LEU A 18 -23.96 -22.18 -10.11
CA LEU A 18 -24.38 -21.95 -8.72
C LEU A 18 -25.25 -23.13 -8.24
N GLU A 19 -24.96 -23.58 -7.03
CA GLU A 19 -25.81 -24.48 -6.27
C GLU A 19 -27.08 -23.75 -5.79
N ASP A 20 -28.09 -24.53 -5.39
CA ASP A 20 -29.39 -23.96 -5.00
C ASP A 20 -29.32 -23.15 -3.69
N THR A 21 -28.28 -23.36 -2.89
CA THR A 21 -27.98 -22.67 -1.63
C THR A 21 -27.17 -21.40 -1.80
N GLU A 22 -26.60 -21.15 -2.98
CA GLU A 22 -25.71 -20.01 -3.21
C GLU A 22 -26.49 -18.74 -3.57
N THR A 23 -25.93 -17.60 -3.17
CA THR A 23 -26.47 -16.27 -3.48
C THR A 23 -25.41 -15.40 -4.12
N VAL A 24 -25.81 -14.59 -5.09
CA VAL A 24 -24.94 -13.62 -5.75
C VAL A 24 -25.22 -12.25 -5.16
N LYS A 25 -24.16 -11.57 -4.72
CA LYS A 25 -24.22 -10.20 -4.22
C LYS A 25 -23.42 -9.30 -5.15
N GLU A 26 -24.10 -8.34 -5.75
CA GLU A 26 -23.44 -7.22 -6.41
C GLU A 26 -23.09 -6.16 -5.38
N GLN A 27 -21.92 -5.55 -5.52
CA GLN A 27 -21.51 -4.43 -4.69
C GLN A 27 -20.80 -3.39 -5.56
N GLU A 28 -21.20 -2.13 -5.40
CA GLU A 28 -20.38 -1.02 -5.87
C GLU A 28 -19.09 -0.98 -5.04
N PHE A 29 -17.97 -0.91 -5.72
CA PHE A 29 -16.67 -0.96 -5.10
C PHE A 29 -15.84 0.21 -5.59
N LYS A 30 -15.51 1.12 -4.68
CA LYS A 30 -14.63 2.24 -4.98
C LYS A 30 -13.21 1.86 -4.57
N GLU A 31 -12.32 1.81 -5.55
CA GLU A 31 -10.92 1.50 -5.30
C GLU A 31 -10.26 2.59 -4.44
N LEU A 32 -9.45 2.17 -3.45
CA LEU A 32 -8.60 3.08 -2.71
C LEU A 32 -7.62 3.76 -3.67
N PRO A 33 -7.37 5.07 -3.51
CA PRO A 33 -6.42 5.76 -4.36
C PRO A 33 -5.01 5.20 -4.18
N TYR A 34 -4.16 5.44 -5.17
CA TYR A 34 -2.74 5.11 -5.06
C TYR A 34 -2.10 5.83 -3.86
N LYS A 35 -1.27 5.10 -3.11
CA LYS A 35 -0.47 5.62 -2.01
C LYS A 35 0.96 5.07 -2.12
N SER A 36 1.94 5.95 -2.29
CA SER A 36 3.35 5.54 -2.44
C SER A 36 3.82 4.73 -1.23
N GLY A 37 4.53 3.62 -1.49
CA GLY A 37 5.01 2.69 -0.47
C GLY A 37 3.94 1.72 0.06
N TYR A 38 2.73 1.71 -0.50
CA TYR A 38 1.66 0.79 -0.12
C TYR A 38 1.04 0.14 -1.35
N TYR A 39 0.54 -1.10 -1.18
CA TYR A 39 -0.39 -1.71 -2.13
C TYR A 39 -1.78 -1.85 -1.50
N ASN A 40 -2.81 -1.86 -2.35
CA ASN A 40 -4.19 -2.07 -1.91
C ASN A 40 -4.50 -3.55 -1.90
N GLU A 41 -4.87 -4.10 -0.75
CA GLU A 41 -5.37 -5.46 -0.62
C GLU A 41 -6.89 -5.45 -0.51
N THR A 42 -7.57 -6.18 -1.39
CA THR A 42 -9.00 -6.46 -1.28
C THR A 42 -9.21 -7.70 -0.42
N TYR A 43 -10.05 -7.61 0.60
CA TYR A 43 -10.38 -8.71 1.50
C TYR A 43 -11.89 -8.79 1.77
N TYR A 44 -12.37 -9.98 2.12
CA TYR A 44 -13.75 -10.17 2.53
C TYR A 44 -13.90 -9.88 4.03
N ASP A 45 -14.74 -8.90 4.36
CA ASP A 45 -15.09 -8.58 5.73
C ASP A 45 -16.22 -9.53 6.20
N GLU A 46 -15.86 -10.50 7.04
CA GLU A 46 -16.80 -11.50 7.55
C GLU A 46 -17.93 -10.93 8.41
N LYS A 47 -17.73 -9.74 9.02
CA LYS A 47 -18.71 -9.12 9.90
C LYS A 47 -19.77 -8.39 9.09
N GLU A 48 -19.35 -7.65 8.07
CA GLU A 48 -20.24 -6.86 7.20
C GLU A 48 -20.66 -7.59 5.93
N LYS A 49 -20.05 -8.75 5.65
CA LYS A 49 -20.32 -9.59 4.48
C LYS A 49 -20.17 -8.82 3.16
N ILE A 50 -19.11 -8.02 3.05
CA ILE A 50 -18.74 -7.22 1.86
C ILE A 50 -17.23 -7.29 1.61
N LEU A 51 -16.79 -7.05 0.38
CA LEU A 51 -15.36 -6.83 0.10
C LEU A 51 -14.98 -5.40 0.45
N LYS A 52 -13.87 -5.25 1.18
CA LYS A 52 -13.25 -3.98 1.55
C LYS A 52 -11.81 -3.94 1.06
N GLN A 53 -11.18 -2.77 1.16
CA GLN A 53 -9.74 -2.61 0.91
C GLN A 53 -9.01 -2.04 2.11
N ARG A 54 -7.72 -2.36 2.22
CA ARG A 54 -6.79 -1.73 3.15
C ARG A 54 -5.44 -1.51 2.48
N TYR A 55 -4.72 -0.51 2.95
CA TYR A 55 -3.32 -0.29 2.55
C TYR A 55 -2.42 -1.27 3.29
N ILE A 56 -1.60 -1.99 2.54
CA ILE A 56 -0.52 -2.81 3.08
C ILE A 56 0.80 -2.15 2.71
N GLU A 57 1.64 -1.91 3.72
CA GLU A 57 2.96 -1.30 3.50
C GLU A 57 3.84 -2.26 2.71
N MET A 58 4.41 -1.76 1.63
CA MET A 58 5.39 -2.50 0.86
C MET A 58 6.69 -2.59 1.67
N PRO A 59 7.25 -3.79 1.85
CA PRO A 59 8.54 -3.92 2.53
C PRO A 59 9.60 -3.14 1.75
N LYS A 60 10.34 -2.27 2.44
CA LYS A 60 11.46 -1.53 1.84
C LYS A 60 12.51 -2.50 1.31
N THR A 61 13.10 -2.16 0.17
CA THR A 61 14.25 -2.92 -0.35
C THR A 61 15.51 -2.66 0.49
N LYS A 62 16.49 -3.55 0.41
CA LYS A 62 17.79 -3.34 1.06
C LYS A 62 18.48 -2.06 0.59
N GLU A 63 18.31 -1.70 -0.67
CA GLU A 63 18.85 -0.48 -1.27
C GLU A 63 18.19 0.77 -0.68
N GLN A 64 16.86 0.80 -0.59
CA GLN A 64 16.12 1.91 0.05
C GLN A 64 16.50 2.08 1.54
N LEU A 65 16.65 0.97 2.26
CA LEU A 65 17.14 0.98 3.65
C LEU A 65 18.57 1.53 3.76
N LEU A 66 19.42 1.25 2.76
CA LEU A 66 20.79 1.73 2.72
C LEU A 66 20.84 3.23 2.41
N GLU A 67 20.05 3.70 1.45
CA GLU A 67 19.92 5.13 1.12
C GLU A 67 19.43 5.95 2.32
N GLU A 68 18.42 5.46 3.05
CA GLU A 68 17.94 6.13 4.27
C GLU A 68 19.05 6.23 5.32
N LYS A 69 19.82 5.15 5.55
CA LYS A 69 20.94 5.16 6.47
C LYS A 69 22.04 6.13 6.05
N LEU A 70 22.39 6.15 4.77
CA LEU A 70 23.40 7.08 4.23
C LEU A 70 22.96 8.53 4.42
N LYS A 71 21.69 8.84 4.17
CA LYS A 71 21.14 10.18 4.41
C LYS A 71 21.21 10.58 5.88
N THR A 72 20.81 9.69 6.80
CA THR A 72 20.91 9.96 8.24
C THR A 72 22.36 10.17 8.68
N MET A 73 23.30 9.37 8.14
CA MET A 73 24.73 9.55 8.43
C MET A 73 25.26 10.90 7.91
N GLN A 74 24.84 11.33 6.72
CA GLN A 74 25.22 12.64 6.18
C GLN A 74 24.70 13.78 7.06
N GLU A 75 23.43 13.71 7.51
CA GLU A 75 22.85 14.70 8.41
C GLU A 75 23.58 14.76 9.75
N GLN A 76 23.97 13.61 10.31
CA GLN A 76 24.76 13.53 11.55
C GLN A 76 26.16 14.12 11.37
N VAL A 77 26.82 13.83 10.26
CA VAL A 77 28.15 14.39 9.94
C VAL A 77 28.06 15.90 9.79
N GLU A 78 27.02 16.42 9.12
CA GLU A 78 26.86 17.86 8.97
C GLU A 78 26.60 18.56 10.30
N GLN A 79 25.79 17.97 11.19
CA GLN A 79 25.59 18.48 12.54
C GLN A 79 26.89 18.45 13.36
N ALA A 80 27.67 17.37 13.26
CA ALA A 80 28.94 17.25 13.95
C ALA A 80 29.95 18.31 13.47
N ASN A 81 30.02 18.55 12.15
CA ASN A 81 30.89 19.59 11.59
C ASN A 81 30.50 20.98 12.09
N LYS A 82 29.21 21.32 12.11
CA LYS A 82 28.73 22.60 12.68
C LYS A 82 29.13 22.76 14.14
N ALA A 83 28.97 21.70 14.95
CA ALA A 83 29.37 21.74 16.35
C ALA A 83 30.88 21.92 16.54
N ILE A 84 31.71 21.34 15.66
CA ILE A 84 33.17 21.54 15.67
C ILE A 84 33.52 22.97 15.29
N GLU A 85 32.89 23.53 14.25
CA GLU A 85 33.09 24.92 13.83
C GLU A 85 32.74 25.90 14.96
N ASP A 86 31.61 25.70 15.64
CA ASP A 86 31.19 26.52 16.78
C ASP A 86 32.20 26.47 17.93
N LEU A 87 32.73 25.29 18.26
CA LEU A 87 33.77 25.12 19.28
C LEU A 87 35.08 25.81 18.89
N ILE A 88 35.47 25.76 17.62
CA ILE A 88 36.67 26.45 17.13
C ILE A 88 36.47 27.98 17.26
N MET A 89 35.30 28.51 16.87
CA MET A 89 35.01 29.93 17.01
C MET A 89 35.00 30.40 18.47
N GLN A 90 34.48 29.59 19.40
CA GLN A 90 34.50 29.89 20.83
C GLN A 90 35.91 29.94 21.42
N ASN A 91 36.84 29.11 20.93
CA ASN A 91 38.23 29.09 21.42
C ASN A 91 39.12 30.19 20.78
N MET A 92 38.63 30.91 19.78
CA MET A 92 39.34 32.03 19.13
C MET A 92 38.92 33.41 19.65
N GLN A 93 37.97 33.47 20.59
CA GLN A 93 37.56 34.68 21.33
C GLN A 93 38.27 34.76 22.68
#